data_AF-W7QGR6-F1
#
_entry.id   AF-W7QGR6-F1
#
_cell.length_a   1.000
_cell.length_b   1.000
_cell.length_c   1.000
_cell.angle_alpha   90.00
_cell.angle_beta   90.00
_cell.angle_gamma   90.00
#
_symmetry.space_group_name_H-M   'P 1'
#
loop_
_entity.id
_entity.type
_entity.pdbx_description
1 polymer ?
#
loop_
_entity_poly.entity_id
_entity_poly.type
_entity_poly.pdbx_seq_one_letter_code
_entity_poly.pdbx_strand_id
1 'polypeptide(L)'
;MRYLTVILATTLSACTMVKQGAFIGANKHYAQQNYAEAIRAADSALFKYDAEYSSAQKAKLYWIKAQAYDALGEASNAEQVYKFIAAQYPSTQEGLSAQQHFAIDDNVEVVMSNEIRKPVGIASETSLSSMCRREAAVKALEYFGVTLTNVSSYTQEYSGSVMGDQKLVEEVNQWIEHGTNQSQGSIKIHTIYSISHELEATHLVRCKLKVSKTI
;
A
#
# COMPACT_ATOMS: atom_id res chain seq x y z
N MET A 1 -9.52 20.35 -57.12
CA MET A 1 -9.32 19.20 -56.20
C MET A 1 -8.22 19.45 -55.15
N ARG A 2 -8.18 20.62 -54.48
CA ARG A 2 -7.23 20.91 -53.39
C ARG A 2 -7.89 21.21 -52.04
N TYR A 3 -9.21 21.42 -52.02
CA TYR A 3 -9.98 21.69 -50.79
C TYR A 3 -10.53 20.42 -50.11
N LEU A 4 -10.58 19.28 -50.81
CA LEU A 4 -11.14 18.05 -50.28
C LEU A 4 -10.22 17.40 -49.21
N THR A 5 -8.92 17.67 -49.25
CA THR A 5 -7.93 17.09 -48.34
C THR A 5 -7.88 17.78 -46.97
N VAL A 6 -8.38 19.00 -46.84
CA VAL A 6 -8.34 19.76 -45.56
C VAL A 6 -9.49 19.37 -44.63
N ILE A 7 -10.64 18.95 -45.18
CA ILE A 7 -11.83 18.60 -44.38
C ILE A 7 -11.68 17.24 -43.70
N LEU A 8 -10.89 16.32 -44.27
CA LEU A 8 -10.67 14.99 -43.69
C LEU A 8 -9.72 15.01 -42.47
N ALA A 9 -8.90 16.06 -42.33
CA ALA A 9 -7.96 16.18 -41.21
C ALA A 9 -8.57 16.81 -39.94
N THR A 10 -9.70 17.53 -40.05
CA THR A 10 -10.34 18.20 -38.90
C THR A 10 -11.38 17.34 -38.18
N THR A 11 -11.82 16.22 -38.76
CA THR A 11 -12.78 15.32 -38.10
C THR A 11 -12.15 14.36 -37.10
N LEU A 12 -10.83 14.11 -37.18
CA LEU A 12 -10.13 13.23 -36.24
C LEU A 12 -9.80 13.89 -34.89
N SER A 13 -9.71 15.22 -34.82
CA SER A 13 -9.40 15.93 -33.57
C SER A 13 -10.61 16.15 -32.65
N ALA A 14 -11.83 15.92 -33.15
CA ALA A 14 -13.05 16.04 -32.33
C ALA A 14 -13.23 14.88 -31.33
N CYS A 15 -12.70 13.69 -31.65
CA CYS A 15 -12.88 12.51 -30.78
C CYS A 15 -12.05 12.54 -29.50
N THR A 16 -10.94 13.30 -29.43
CA THR A 16 -10.09 13.35 -28.23
C THR A 16 -10.67 14.22 -27.13
N MET A 17 -11.40 15.30 -27.46
CA MET A 17 -12.02 16.20 -26.47
C MET A 17 -13.17 15.52 -25.71
N VAL A 18 -13.96 14.68 -26.37
CA VAL A 18 -15.13 14.02 -25.75
C VAL A 18 -14.69 13.06 -24.64
N LYS A 19 -13.57 12.35 -24.83
CA LYS A 19 -13.01 11.38 -23.87
C LYS A 19 -12.57 12.03 -22.56
N GLN A 20 -11.92 13.19 -22.64
CA GLN A 20 -11.52 13.96 -21.47
C GLN A 20 -12.74 14.55 -20.77
N GLY A 21 -13.77 14.96 -21.53
CA GLY A 21 -15.01 15.49 -20.97
C GLY A 21 -15.73 14.51 -20.04
N ALA A 22 -15.78 13.22 -20.39
CA ALA A 22 -16.41 12.19 -19.55
C ALA A 22 -15.67 11.99 -18.21
N PHE A 23 -14.32 11.92 -18.27
CA PHE A 23 -13.48 11.83 -17.07
C PHE A 23 -13.61 13.07 -16.17
N ILE A 24 -13.55 14.26 -16.76
CA ILE A 24 -13.73 15.54 -16.06
C ILE A 24 -15.13 15.62 -15.43
N GLY A 25 -16.15 15.08 -16.12
CA GLY A 25 -17.52 15.03 -15.63
C GLY A 25 -17.66 14.27 -14.31
N ALA A 26 -17.09 13.06 -14.21
CA ALA A 26 -17.11 12.28 -12.98
C ALA A 26 -16.46 13.02 -11.81
N ASN A 27 -15.27 13.59 -12.03
CA ASN A 27 -14.56 14.35 -11.01
C ASN A 27 -15.31 15.62 -10.59
N LYS A 28 -15.94 16.31 -11.55
CA LYS A 28 -16.76 17.50 -11.28
C LYS A 28 -17.97 17.16 -10.41
N HIS A 29 -18.70 16.10 -10.70
CA HIS A 29 -19.84 15.68 -9.88
C HIS A 29 -19.40 15.30 -8.47
N TYR A 30 -18.27 14.60 -8.34
CA TYR A 30 -17.71 14.26 -7.03
C TYR A 30 -17.33 15.51 -6.22
N ALA A 31 -16.63 16.47 -6.83
CA ALA A 31 -16.25 17.73 -6.20
C ALA A 31 -17.46 18.59 -5.77
N GLN A 32 -18.61 18.41 -6.44
CA GLN A 32 -19.88 19.06 -6.12
C GLN A 32 -20.73 18.26 -5.11
N GLN A 33 -20.19 17.19 -4.53
CA GLN A 33 -20.89 16.28 -3.61
C GLN A 33 -22.14 15.60 -4.23
N ASN A 34 -22.24 15.58 -5.56
CA ASN A 34 -23.29 14.88 -6.30
C ASN A 34 -22.85 13.42 -6.52
N TYR A 35 -22.71 12.66 -5.43
CA TYR A 35 -22.04 11.35 -5.45
C TYR A 35 -22.71 10.32 -6.37
N ALA A 36 -24.04 10.24 -6.37
CA ALA A 36 -24.77 9.37 -7.29
C ALA A 36 -24.47 9.70 -8.77
N GLU A 37 -24.36 10.99 -9.09
CA GLU A 37 -24.01 11.43 -10.44
C GLU A 37 -22.55 11.17 -10.79
N ALA A 38 -21.65 11.28 -9.81
CA ALA A 38 -20.25 10.92 -9.99
C ALA A 38 -20.10 9.44 -10.36
N ILE A 39 -20.83 8.55 -9.68
CA ILE A 39 -20.86 7.11 -9.97
C ILE A 39 -21.38 6.85 -11.39
N ARG A 40 -22.54 7.43 -11.76
CA ARG A 40 -23.11 7.25 -13.12
C ARG A 40 -22.17 7.77 -14.20
N ALA A 41 -21.53 8.91 -13.99
CA ALA A 41 -20.58 9.48 -14.94
C ALA A 41 -19.32 8.61 -15.08
N ALA A 42 -18.78 8.10 -13.97
CA ALA A 42 -17.65 7.17 -13.97
C ALA A 42 -17.99 5.87 -14.72
N ASP A 43 -19.15 5.26 -14.43
CA ASP A 43 -19.60 4.04 -15.09
C ASP A 43 -19.84 4.25 -16.59
N SER A 44 -20.47 5.36 -16.97
CA SER A 44 -20.64 5.71 -18.38
C SER A 44 -19.29 5.91 -19.09
N ALA A 45 -18.31 6.55 -18.43
CA ALA A 45 -16.98 6.77 -19.00
C ALA A 45 -16.22 5.45 -19.18
N LEU A 46 -16.22 4.59 -18.14
CA LEU A 46 -15.62 3.27 -18.18
C LEU A 46 -16.25 2.41 -19.28
N PHE A 47 -17.59 2.38 -19.39
CA PHE A 47 -18.27 1.59 -20.41
C PHE A 47 -17.97 2.07 -21.84
N LYS A 48 -18.00 3.38 -22.09
CA LYS A 48 -17.86 3.93 -23.44
C LYS A 48 -16.42 3.97 -23.95
N TYR A 49 -15.45 4.14 -23.05
CA TYR A 49 -14.06 4.40 -23.41
C TYR A 49 -13.09 3.37 -22.82
N ASP A 50 -13.58 2.19 -22.42
CA ASP A 50 -12.75 1.16 -21.78
C ASP A 50 -11.49 0.83 -22.59
N ALA A 51 -11.62 0.56 -23.89
CA ALA A 51 -10.49 0.19 -24.73
C ALA A 51 -9.45 1.31 -24.93
N GLU A 52 -9.81 2.55 -24.61
CA GLU A 52 -9.03 3.73 -24.93
C GLU A 52 -8.35 4.36 -23.70
N TYR A 53 -8.91 4.13 -22.51
CA TYR A 53 -8.32 4.60 -21.26
C TYR A 53 -7.12 3.76 -20.84
N SER A 54 -6.05 4.46 -20.47
CA SER A 54 -4.92 3.84 -19.78
C SER A 54 -5.33 3.25 -18.44
N SER A 55 -4.56 2.29 -17.93
CA SER A 55 -4.77 1.70 -16.59
C SER A 55 -4.87 2.77 -15.50
N ALA A 56 -4.06 3.83 -15.57
CA ALA A 56 -4.12 4.94 -14.62
C ALA A 56 -5.44 5.72 -14.70
N GLN A 57 -5.98 5.97 -15.90
CA GLN A 57 -7.27 6.64 -16.06
C GLN A 57 -8.44 5.77 -15.56
N LYS A 58 -8.40 4.47 -15.85
CA LYS A 58 -9.40 3.52 -15.33
C LYS A 58 -9.37 3.48 -13.81
N ALA A 59 -8.17 3.32 -13.23
CA ALA A 59 -7.98 3.31 -11.78
C ALA A 59 -8.53 4.58 -11.11
N LYS A 60 -8.31 5.75 -11.71
CA LYS A 60 -8.90 7.03 -11.25
C LYS A 60 -10.42 7.06 -11.29
N LEU A 61 -11.04 6.54 -12.35
CA LEU A 61 -12.50 6.50 -12.45
C LEU A 61 -13.11 5.56 -11.40
N TYR A 62 -12.51 4.38 -11.22
CA TYR A 62 -12.91 3.47 -10.15
C TYR A 62 -12.67 4.08 -8.78
N TRP A 63 -11.58 4.82 -8.58
CA TRP A 63 -11.30 5.52 -7.32
C TRP A 63 -12.38 6.56 -6.99
N ILE A 64 -12.77 7.39 -7.96
CA ILE A 64 -13.89 8.33 -7.80
C ILE A 64 -15.18 7.58 -7.43
N LYS A 65 -15.46 6.45 -8.09
CA LYS A 65 -16.63 5.61 -7.79
C LYS A 65 -16.59 5.06 -6.36
N ALA A 66 -15.45 4.56 -5.91
CA ALA A 66 -15.27 4.05 -4.55
C ALA A 66 -15.48 5.14 -3.49
N GLN A 67 -14.86 6.31 -3.68
CA GLN A 67 -15.02 7.45 -2.77
C GLN A 67 -16.46 7.98 -2.74
N ALA A 68 -17.16 7.96 -3.87
CA ALA A 68 -18.56 8.35 -3.94
C ALA A 68 -19.47 7.37 -3.17
N TYR A 69 -19.20 6.05 -3.24
CA TYR A 69 -19.90 5.07 -2.42
C TYR A 69 -19.64 5.27 -0.93
N ASP A 70 -18.39 5.51 -0.53
CA ASP A 70 -18.03 5.81 0.86
C ASP A 70 -18.83 7.02 1.38
N ALA A 71 -18.88 8.10 0.58
CA ALA A 71 -19.59 9.32 0.96
C ALA A 71 -21.11 9.16 1.05
N LEU A 72 -21.68 8.15 0.36
CA LEU A 72 -23.09 7.77 0.47
C LEU A 72 -23.38 6.81 1.64
N GLY A 73 -22.35 6.38 2.37
CA GLY A 73 -22.47 5.36 3.43
C GLY A 73 -22.60 3.93 2.89
N GLU A 74 -22.37 3.71 1.60
CA GLU A 74 -22.43 2.40 0.96
C GLU A 74 -21.09 1.66 1.09
N ALA A 75 -20.65 1.43 2.33
CA ALA A 75 -19.31 0.92 2.65
C ALA A 75 -18.97 -0.40 1.92
N SER A 76 -19.92 -1.34 1.83
CA SER A 76 -19.70 -2.62 1.14
C SER A 76 -19.44 -2.45 -0.36
N ASN A 77 -20.09 -1.48 -1.01
CA ASN A 77 -19.87 -1.20 -2.42
C ASN A 77 -18.52 -0.50 -2.62
N ALA A 78 -18.19 0.45 -1.74
CA ALA A 78 -16.89 1.13 -1.79
C ALA A 78 -15.74 0.13 -1.64
N GLU A 79 -15.81 -0.73 -0.64
CA GLU A 79 -14.82 -1.76 -0.37
C GLU A 79 -14.59 -2.71 -1.55
N GLN A 80 -15.66 -3.19 -2.18
CA GLN A 80 -15.57 -4.03 -3.38
C GLN A 80 -14.84 -3.31 -4.52
N VAL A 81 -15.11 -2.01 -4.70
CA VAL A 81 -14.42 -1.21 -5.73
C VAL A 81 -12.95 -1.00 -5.37
N TYR A 82 -12.60 -0.72 -4.11
CA TYR A 82 -11.19 -0.63 -3.71
C TYR A 82 -10.44 -1.95 -3.90
N LYS A 83 -11.03 -3.08 -3.49
CA LYS A 83 -10.46 -4.42 -3.73
C LYS A 83 -10.23 -4.65 -5.22
N PHE A 84 -11.17 -4.25 -6.07
CA PHE A 84 -11.01 -4.32 -7.52
C PHE A 84 -9.86 -3.45 -8.04
N ILE A 85 -9.74 -2.19 -7.59
CA ILE A 85 -8.66 -1.27 -8.00
C ILE A 85 -7.29 -1.85 -7.64
N ALA A 86 -7.13 -2.33 -6.41
CA ALA A 86 -5.88 -2.91 -5.95
C ALA A 86 -5.49 -4.19 -6.71
N ALA A 87 -6.46 -5.02 -7.08
CA ALA A 87 -6.21 -6.26 -7.81
C ALA A 87 -5.89 -6.00 -9.29
N GLN A 88 -6.62 -5.10 -9.95
CA GLN A 88 -6.51 -4.88 -11.40
C GLN A 88 -5.46 -3.82 -11.77
N TYR A 89 -5.17 -2.88 -10.87
CA TYR A 89 -4.27 -1.75 -11.12
C TYR A 89 -3.20 -1.57 -10.03
N PRO A 90 -2.49 -2.63 -9.59
CA PRO A 90 -1.61 -2.58 -8.42
C PRO A 90 -0.43 -1.60 -8.52
N SER A 91 -0.04 -1.19 -9.74
CA SER A 91 1.07 -0.27 -9.98
C SER A 91 0.66 1.21 -10.13
N THR A 92 -0.64 1.51 -10.13
CA THR A 92 -1.09 2.91 -10.17
C THR A 92 -1.14 3.50 -8.76
N GLN A 93 -1.14 4.82 -8.66
CA GLN A 93 -1.27 5.51 -7.37
C GLN A 93 -2.55 5.07 -6.64
N GLU A 94 -3.67 4.98 -7.35
CA GLU A 94 -4.95 4.55 -6.81
C GLU A 94 -4.94 3.07 -6.40
N GLY A 95 -4.21 2.21 -7.11
CA GLY A 95 -3.95 0.82 -6.71
C GLY A 95 -3.27 0.70 -5.36
N LEU A 96 -2.18 1.44 -5.18
CA LEU A 96 -1.44 1.48 -3.92
C LEU A 96 -2.29 2.06 -2.79
N SER A 97 -3.03 3.15 -3.04
CA SER A 97 -3.94 3.72 -2.04
C SER A 97 -5.10 2.79 -1.71
N ALA A 98 -5.64 2.05 -2.68
CA ALA A 98 -6.73 1.11 -2.46
C ALA A 98 -6.29 -0.05 -1.56
N GLN A 99 -5.09 -0.58 -1.77
CA GLN A 99 -4.50 -1.61 -0.89
C GLN A 99 -4.46 -1.18 0.57
N GLN A 100 -4.22 0.10 0.84
CA GLN A 100 -4.24 0.66 2.19
C GLN A 100 -5.66 0.76 2.77
N HIS A 101 -6.67 0.95 1.91
CA HIS A 101 -8.06 1.24 2.32
C HIS A 101 -8.81 0.00 2.82
N PHE A 102 -8.56 -1.18 2.23
CA PHE A 102 -9.13 -2.46 2.70
C PHE A 102 -8.09 -3.38 3.34
N ALA A 103 -6.92 -2.86 3.74
CA ALA A 103 -6.05 -3.53 4.72
C ALA A 103 -6.69 -3.65 6.13
N ILE A 104 -8.02 -3.56 6.16
CA ILE A 104 -9.01 -3.50 7.23
C ILE A 104 -10.06 -4.56 6.85
N ASP A 105 -9.61 -5.79 6.58
CA ASP A 105 -10.46 -6.97 6.54
C ASP A 105 -9.63 -8.12 7.11
N ASP A 106 -10.24 -8.86 8.04
CA ASP A 106 -9.56 -9.56 9.14
C ASP A 106 -8.45 -10.53 8.70
N ASN A 107 -7.22 -10.27 9.17
CA ASN A 107 -5.98 -11.05 8.95
C ASN A 107 -5.20 -10.78 7.65
N VAL A 108 -4.84 -9.53 7.37
CA VAL A 108 -3.83 -9.23 6.34
C VAL A 108 -2.46 -9.69 6.80
N GLU A 109 -2.03 -10.85 6.32
CA GLU A 109 -0.69 -11.37 6.54
C GLU A 109 0.31 -10.70 5.59
N VAL A 110 1.17 -9.82 6.11
CA VAL A 110 2.25 -9.20 5.34
C VAL A 110 3.56 -9.89 5.68
N VAL A 111 4.31 -10.29 4.64
CA VAL A 111 5.66 -10.83 4.78
C VAL A 111 6.67 -9.73 4.42
N MET A 112 7.26 -9.10 5.43
CA MET A 112 8.30 -8.09 5.25
C MET A 112 9.66 -8.76 5.23
N SER A 113 10.50 -8.42 4.25
CA SER A 113 11.88 -8.91 4.15
C SER A 113 12.87 -7.76 4.31
N ASN A 114 13.91 -7.96 5.12
CA ASN A 114 15.00 -7.00 5.27
C ASN A 114 16.35 -7.71 5.11
N GLU A 115 17.34 -6.98 4.60
CA GLU A 115 18.69 -7.49 4.36
C GLU A 115 19.71 -6.52 4.94
N ILE A 116 20.57 -7.02 5.84
CA ILE A 116 21.70 -6.27 6.38
C ILE A 116 22.99 -6.92 5.89
N ARG A 117 23.91 -6.10 5.39
CA ARG A 117 25.27 -6.49 5.01
C ARG A 117 26.28 -5.70 5.84
N LYS A 118 27.18 -6.40 6.53
CA LYS A 118 28.29 -5.77 7.27
C LYS A 118 29.58 -6.55 7.10
N PRO A 119 30.74 -5.90 7.09
CA PRO A 119 32.03 -6.59 7.13
C PRO A 119 32.16 -7.52 8.34
N VAL A 120 32.85 -8.65 8.16
CA VAL A 120 33.19 -9.59 9.23
C VAL A 120 34.02 -8.86 10.30
N GLY A 121 33.72 -9.10 11.58
CA GLY A 121 34.44 -8.52 12.71
C GLY A 121 33.92 -7.16 13.22
N ILE A 122 32.98 -6.51 12.52
CA ILE A 122 32.38 -5.24 12.98
C ILE A 122 31.21 -5.46 13.96
N ALA A 123 30.49 -6.57 13.81
CA ALA A 123 29.38 -6.92 14.69
C ALA A 123 29.22 -8.44 14.75
N SER A 124 28.81 -8.97 15.90
CA SER A 124 28.47 -10.39 16.03
C SER A 124 27.25 -10.73 15.18
N GLU A 125 27.17 -11.98 14.71
CA GLU A 125 26.02 -12.49 13.96
C GLU A 125 24.69 -12.27 14.71
N THR A 126 24.71 -12.44 16.04
CA THR A 126 23.59 -12.15 16.93
C THR A 126 23.17 -10.68 16.87
N SER A 127 24.12 -9.76 16.86
CA SER A 127 23.87 -8.31 16.75
C SER A 127 23.29 -7.93 15.37
N LEU A 128 23.77 -8.57 14.30
CA LEU A 128 23.24 -8.32 12.95
C LEU A 128 21.82 -8.86 12.80
N SER A 129 21.54 -10.03 13.39
CA SER A 129 20.21 -10.64 13.39
C SER A 129 19.21 -9.85 14.23
N SER A 130 19.61 -9.28 15.37
CA SER A 130 18.72 -8.41 16.16
C SER A 130 18.40 -7.10 15.42
N MET A 131 19.40 -6.44 14.81
CA MET A 131 19.20 -5.24 14.00
C MET A 131 18.26 -5.48 12.82
N CYS A 132 18.51 -6.57 12.08
CA CYS A 132 17.74 -6.91 10.88
C CYS A 132 16.27 -7.21 11.21
N ARG A 133 15.99 -7.87 12.33
CA ARG A 133 14.64 -8.12 12.82
C ARG A 133 13.95 -6.84 13.30
N ARG A 134 14.67 -5.95 13.98
CA ARG A 134 14.19 -4.62 14.40
C ARG A 134 13.76 -3.77 13.20
N GLU A 135 14.61 -3.66 12.18
CA GLU A 135 14.28 -2.90 10.96
C GLU A 135 13.09 -3.49 10.20
N ALA A 136 12.98 -4.82 10.13
CA ALA A 136 11.82 -5.47 9.53
C ALA A 136 10.51 -5.14 10.29
N ALA A 137 10.56 -5.10 11.62
CA ALA A 137 9.43 -4.73 12.47
C ALA A 137 9.02 -3.26 12.30
N VAL A 138 9.98 -2.34 12.23
CA VAL A 138 9.70 -0.91 11.97
C VAL A 138 9.00 -0.74 10.62
N LYS A 139 9.50 -1.36 9.56
CA LYS A 139 8.87 -1.30 8.23
C LYS A 139 7.46 -1.88 8.22
N ALA A 140 7.24 -2.98 8.95
CA ALA A 140 5.91 -3.56 9.11
C ALA A 140 4.94 -2.60 9.81
N LEU A 141 5.40 -1.88 10.83
CA LEU A 141 4.60 -0.89 11.53
C LEU A 141 4.28 0.33 10.65
N GLU A 142 5.27 0.83 9.91
CA GLU A 142 5.08 1.89 8.91
C GLU A 142 4.06 1.48 7.84
N TYR A 143 4.09 0.22 7.39
CA TYR A 143 3.10 -0.31 6.44
C TYR A 143 1.66 -0.21 6.99
N PHE A 144 1.46 -0.44 8.29
CA PHE A 144 0.17 -0.30 8.96
C PHE A 144 -0.14 1.13 9.44
N GLY A 145 0.66 2.12 9.05
CA GLY A 145 0.46 3.53 9.41
C GLY A 145 0.89 3.90 10.83
N VAL A 146 1.69 3.04 11.49
CA VAL A 146 2.25 3.31 12.83
C VAL A 146 3.63 3.93 12.68
N THR A 147 3.73 5.24 12.87
CA THR A 147 5.00 5.96 12.84
C THR A 147 5.67 5.92 14.21
N LEU A 148 6.74 5.16 14.36
CA LEU A 148 7.50 5.11 15.62
C LEU A 148 8.43 6.33 15.73
N THR A 149 7.95 7.41 16.34
CA THR A 149 8.73 8.66 16.52
C THR A 149 9.94 8.53 17.46
N ASN A 150 10.14 7.40 18.15
CA ASN A 150 11.13 7.26 19.21
C ASN A 150 11.90 5.92 19.21
N VAL A 151 12.18 5.29 18.07
CA VAL A 151 12.97 4.04 18.06
C VAL A 151 14.41 4.24 18.58
N SER A 152 14.94 5.47 18.49
CA SER A 152 16.30 5.82 18.95
C SER A 152 16.48 5.80 20.48
N SER A 153 15.43 6.02 21.27
CA SER A 153 15.52 5.90 22.74
C SER A 153 15.50 4.44 23.20
N TYR A 154 14.78 3.56 22.49
CA TYR A 154 14.75 2.11 22.76
C TYR A 154 15.96 1.35 22.17
N THR A 155 16.83 2.01 21.41
CA THR A 155 18.11 1.42 20.96
C THR A 155 19.21 1.42 22.02
N GLN A 156 19.13 2.27 23.05
CA GLN A 156 20.22 2.38 24.05
C GLN A 156 20.20 1.31 25.15
N GLU A 157 19.07 0.65 25.41
CA GLU A 157 18.95 -0.29 26.53
C GLU A 157 19.23 -1.76 26.14
N TYR A 158 19.71 -2.01 24.92
CA TYR A 158 19.87 -3.37 24.40
C TYR A 158 21.34 -3.79 24.30
N SER A 159 21.85 -4.37 25.39
CA SER A 159 23.09 -5.13 25.38
C SER A 159 22.84 -6.52 25.97
N GLY A 160 22.93 -7.56 25.15
CA GLY A 160 23.16 -8.92 25.61
C GLY A 160 22.04 -9.94 25.41
N SER A 161 22.47 -11.08 24.86
CA SER A 161 21.84 -12.41 24.83
C SER A 161 21.04 -12.81 23.58
N VAL A 162 21.41 -13.98 23.06
CA VAL A 162 20.74 -14.73 21.99
C VAL A 162 19.35 -15.10 22.49
N MET A 163 18.34 -14.30 22.15
CA MET A 163 16.96 -14.63 22.45
C MET A 163 16.42 -15.64 21.44
N GLY A 164 15.76 -16.70 21.95
CA GLY A 164 14.96 -17.58 21.11
C GLY A 164 13.83 -16.79 20.43
N ASP A 165 13.42 -17.22 19.25
CA ASP A 165 12.47 -16.51 18.38
C ASP A 165 11.16 -16.13 19.11
N GLN A 166 10.72 -16.95 20.07
CA GLN A 166 9.52 -16.73 20.86
C GLN A 166 9.61 -15.52 21.81
N LYS A 167 10.77 -15.31 22.45
CA LYS A 167 10.98 -14.17 23.37
C LYS A 167 11.09 -12.85 22.59
N LEU A 168 11.63 -12.88 21.38
CA LEU A 168 11.68 -11.71 20.50
C LEU A 168 10.30 -11.33 19.98
N VAL A 169 9.47 -12.31 19.61
CA VAL A 169 8.08 -12.07 19.22
C VAL A 169 7.33 -11.38 20.36
N GLU A 170 7.51 -11.84 21.59
CA GLU A 170 6.87 -11.24 22.77
C GLU A 170 7.36 -9.81 23.03
N GLU A 171 8.67 -9.55 22.94
CA GLU A 171 9.24 -8.21 23.11
C GLU A 171 8.77 -7.23 22.01
N VAL A 172 8.73 -7.66 20.75
CA VAL A 172 8.23 -6.80 19.68
C VAL A 172 6.72 -6.59 19.82
N ASN A 173 5.95 -7.59 20.26
CA ASN A 173 4.54 -7.40 20.58
C ASN A 173 4.36 -6.39 21.74
N GLN A 174 5.21 -6.37 22.76
CA GLN A 174 5.20 -5.34 23.80
C GLN A 174 5.49 -3.93 23.26
N TRP A 175 6.43 -3.81 22.30
CA TRP A 175 6.70 -2.54 21.62
C TRP A 175 5.52 -2.07 20.79
N ILE A 176 4.88 -3.00 20.10
CA ILE A 176 3.66 -2.74 19.34
C ILE A 176 2.59 -2.25 20.30
N GLU A 177 2.26 -2.98 21.37
CA GLU A 177 1.24 -2.60 22.36
C GLU A 177 1.48 -1.19 22.94
N HIS A 178 2.73 -0.84 23.25
CA HIS A 178 3.08 0.51 23.71
C HIS A 178 2.93 1.58 22.61
N GLY A 179 3.28 1.26 21.37
CA GLY A 179 3.21 2.17 20.22
C GLY A 179 1.82 2.30 19.59
N THR A 180 0.95 1.29 19.73
CA THR A 180 -0.37 1.20 19.06
C THR A 180 -1.51 1.80 19.87
N ASN A 181 -1.27 2.44 21.01
CA ASN A 181 -2.32 3.18 21.75
C ASN A 181 -2.99 4.30 20.92
N GLN A 182 -2.51 4.59 19.70
CA GLN A 182 -3.11 5.52 18.76
C GLN A 182 -3.68 4.89 17.47
N SER A 183 -3.48 3.59 17.21
CA SER A 183 -4.03 2.93 16.02
C SER A 183 -5.31 2.17 16.36
N GLN A 184 -6.37 2.32 15.54
CA GLN A 184 -7.66 1.62 15.68
C GLN A 184 -7.56 0.09 15.38
N GLY A 185 -6.62 -0.63 15.99
CA GLY A 185 -6.48 -2.08 15.84
C GLY A 185 -5.18 -2.62 16.45
N SER A 186 -5.17 -3.92 16.74
CA SER A 186 -4.01 -4.67 17.25
C SER A 186 -3.17 -5.24 16.10
N ILE A 187 -1.86 -5.03 16.12
CA ILE A 187 -0.92 -5.67 15.18
C ILE A 187 -0.31 -6.88 15.88
N LYS A 188 -0.34 -8.05 15.23
CA LYS A 188 0.23 -9.30 15.74
C LYS A 188 1.37 -9.78 14.87
N ILE A 189 2.48 -10.15 15.49
CA ILE A 189 3.58 -10.83 14.80
C ILE A 189 3.40 -12.35 14.91
N HIS A 190 3.37 -13.03 13.77
CA HIS A 190 3.22 -14.48 13.70
C HIS A 190 4.55 -15.22 13.68
N THR A 191 5.52 -14.72 12.92
CA THR A 191 6.79 -15.42 12.72
C THR A 191 7.87 -14.43 12.37
N ILE A 192 9.03 -14.60 13.00
CA ILE A 192 10.26 -13.93 12.63
C ILE A 192 11.29 -15.01 12.38
N TYR A 193 11.92 -15.02 11.21
CA TYR A 193 13.10 -15.84 10.99
C TYR A 193 14.22 -15.00 10.40
N SER A 194 15.44 -15.28 10.82
CA SER A 194 16.65 -14.70 10.26
C SER A 194 17.53 -15.81 9.72
N ILE A 195 18.03 -15.63 8.50
CA ILE A 195 19.02 -16.50 7.87
C ILE A 195 20.30 -15.68 7.72
N SER A 196 21.36 -16.15 8.35
CA SER A 196 22.71 -15.59 8.25
C SER A 196 23.54 -16.40 7.25
N HIS A 197 24.31 -15.69 6.44
CA HIS A 197 25.32 -16.26 5.56
C HIS A 197 26.59 -15.43 5.69
N GLU A 198 27.71 -16.09 5.95
CA GLU A 198 29.02 -15.49 5.76
C GLU A 198 29.39 -15.60 4.28
N LEU A 199 29.55 -14.46 3.62
CA LEU A 199 29.93 -14.34 2.22
C LEU A 199 31.24 -13.57 2.14
N GLU A 200 32.33 -14.29 1.88
CA GLU A 200 33.69 -13.75 1.80
C GLU A 200 34.07 -12.93 3.04
N ALA A 201 34.15 -11.60 2.91
CA ALA A 201 34.48 -10.65 3.98
C ALA A 201 33.25 -9.97 4.59
N THR A 202 32.04 -10.47 4.31
CA THR A 202 30.78 -9.87 4.77
C THR A 202 29.85 -10.88 5.43
N HIS A 203 29.25 -10.47 6.54
CA HIS A 203 28.07 -11.13 7.10
C HIS A 203 26.81 -10.55 6.45
N LEU A 204 26.06 -11.43 5.80
CA LEU A 204 24.74 -11.18 5.25
C LEU A 204 23.70 -11.75 6.21
N VAL A 205 22.75 -10.92 6.66
CA VAL A 205 21.59 -11.39 7.41
C VAL A 205 20.31 -11.00 6.70
N ARG A 206 19.46 -11.98 6.40
CA ARG A 206 18.13 -11.79 5.84
C ARG A 206 17.09 -12.12 6.88
N CYS A 207 16.19 -11.18 7.15
CA CYS A 207 15.08 -11.40 8.06
C CYS A 207 13.79 -11.36 7.30
N LYS A 208 12.90 -12.31 7.61
CA LYS A 208 11.50 -12.22 7.20
C LYS A 208 10.60 -12.19 8.41
N LEU A 209 9.65 -11.28 8.35
CA LEU A 209 8.69 -11.01 9.40
C LEU A 209 7.29 -11.19 8.81
N LYS A 210 6.48 -12.05 9.43
CA LYS A 210 5.07 -12.23 9.11
C LYS A 210 4.23 -11.50 10.16
N VAL A 211 3.49 -10.49 9.75
CA VAL A 211 2.64 -9.66 10.60
C VAL A 211 1.19 -9.70 10.14
N SER A 212 0.25 -9.57 11.06
CA SER A 212 -1.15 -9.31 10.77
C SER A 212 -1.68 -8.14 11.58
N LYS A 213 -2.79 -7.57 11.12
CA LYS A 213 -3.57 -6.58 11.85
C LYS A 213 -4.96 -7.16 12.11
N THR A 214 -5.39 -7.14 13.36
CA THR A 214 -6.73 -7.50 13.83
C THR A 214 -7.33 -6.25 14.45
N ILE A 215 -8.48 -5.79 13.96
CA ILE A 215 -9.13 -4.57 14.44
C ILE A 215 -9.96 -4.84 15.68
#